data_AF-X6N826-F1
#
_entry.id   AF-X6N826-F1
#
_cell.length_a   1.000
_cell.length_b   1.000
_cell.length_c   1.000
_cell.angle_alpha   90.00
_cell.angle_beta   90.00
_cell.angle_gamma   90.00
#
_symmetry.space_group_name_H-M   'P 1'
#
loop_
_entity.id
_entity.type
_entity.pdbx_description
1 polymer ?
#
loop_
_entity_poly.entity_id
_entity_poly.type
_entity_poly.pdbx_seq_one_letter_code
_entity_poly.pdbx_strand_id
1 'polypeptide(L)'
;MKTKTEKDNDSCLSSSVYDEGWLVYNPWEEFTRQRVPWSDSTCLGMGMDKKETNDKDKDKEKEKDKDKDKNKDQWWRMMDVNKDWSYCPTYPSHFVMPAQMTSKDVQEIKLFRANGRVPILAYYHFQTDASILRSSQPMTGVGLSMGLFSTLETRNKADERLLQLANVKYIVDARSKYYAFFNKAKGGGYENVDFYPGTHVF
;
A
#
# COMPACT_ATOMS: atom_id res chain seq x y z
N MET A 1 47.57 -35.04 -42.28
CA MET A 1 47.14 -33.78 -41.67
C MET A 1 45.64 -33.61 -41.90
N LYS A 2 44.81 -33.81 -40.89
CA LYS A 2 43.41 -33.39 -40.86
C LYS A 2 43.17 -32.70 -39.53
N THR A 3 42.89 -31.42 -39.58
CA THR A 3 42.67 -30.51 -38.46
C THR A 3 41.33 -30.86 -37.79
N LYS A 4 41.35 -31.01 -36.46
CA LYS A 4 40.14 -31.00 -35.63
C LYS A 4 39.69 -29.55 -35.52
N THR A 5 38.49 -29.25 -36.01
CA THR A 5 37.77 -28.02 -35.68
C THR A 5 37.15 -28.19 -34.29
N GLU A 6 37.69 -27.41 -33.37
CA GLU A 6 37.14 -27.10 -32.05
C GLU A 6 35.79 -26.38 -32.25
N LYS A 7 34.72 -26.90 -31.64
CA LYS A 7 33.42 -26.22 -31.59
C LYS A 7 33.37 -25.47 -30.28
N ASP A 8 33.30 -24.15 -30.38
CA ASP A 8 33.11 -23.23 -29.26
C ASP A 8 31.81 -23.57 -28.52
N ASN A 9 31.94 -23.88 -27.23
CA ASN A 9 30.83 -24.07 -26.30
C ASN A 9 30.45 -22.73 -25.67
N ASP A 10 29.78 -21.87 -26.44
CA ASP A 10 29.09 -20.70 -25.90
C ASP A 10 27.59 -20.98 -25.84
N SER A 11 27.18 -21.92 -24.98
CA SER A 11 25.78 -22.14 -24.62
C SER A 11 25.46 -21.40 -23.32
N CYS A 12 25.52 -20.07 -23.34
CA CYS A 12 25.04 -19.26 -22.24
C CYS A 12 23.89 -18.38 -22.74
N LEU A 13 22.72 -18.56 -22.11
CA LEU A 13 21.42 -17.93 -22.36
C LEU A 13 20.57 -18.62 -23.43
N SER A 14 19.86 -19.69 -23.02
CA SER A 14 18.72 -20.19 -23.78
C SER A 14 17.66 -19.08 -23.89
N SER A 15 17.26 -18.77 -25.11
CA SER A 15 16.29 -17.74 -25.49
C SER A 15 14.88 -17.88 -24.87
N SER A 16 14.62 -18.94 -24.10
CA SER A 16 13.26 -19.32 -23.66
C SER A 16 12.72 -18.56 -22.45
N VAL A 17 13.48 -17.64 -21.84
CA VAL A 17 12.99 -16.86 -20.68
C VAL A 17 12.20 -15.62 -21.10
N TYR A 18 12.32 -15.20 -22.36
CA TYR A 18 11.68 -13.99 -22.89
C TYR A 18 10.49 -14.25 -23.83
N ASP A 19 10.10 -15.51 -24.04
CA ASP A 19 9.08 -15.85 -25.04
C ASP A 19 7.64 -15.44 -24.62
N GLU A 20 7.41 -15.13 -23.33
CA GLU A 20 6.12 -14.61 -22.85
C GLU A 20 6.28 -13.33 -22.01
N GLY A 21 6.51 -12.20 -22.70
CA GLY A 21 6.71 -10.88 -22.06
C GLY A 21 5.62 -10.44 -21.07
N TRP A 22 4.42 -11.02 -21.15
CA TRP A 22 3.32 -10.79 -20.20
C TRP A 22 3.58 -11.35 -18.80
N LEU A 23 4.44 -12.37 -18.67
CA LEU A 23 4.77 -13.01 -17.39
C LEU A 23 5.93 -12.33 -16.65
N VAL A 24 6.53 -11.29 -17.23
CA VAL A 24 7.70 -10.60 -16.66
C VAL A 24 7.37 -9.91 -15.34
N TYR A 25 6.11 -9.50 -15.13
CA TYR A 25 5.70 -8.79 -13.93
C TYR A 25 4.64 -9.56 -13.15
N ASN A 26 5.01 -9.97 -11.94
CA ASN A 26 4.10 -10.52 -10.96
C ASN A 26 4.09 -9.62 -9.71
N PRO A 27 2.94 -9.01 -9.33
CA PRO A 27 2.86 -8.11 -8.18
C PRO A 27 3.33 -8.74 -6.86
N TRP A 28 2.99 -10.02 -6.63
CA TRP A 28 3.37 -10.73 -5.41
C TRP A 28 4.89 -10.93 -5.33
N GLU A 29 5.49 -11.37 -6.43
CA GLU A 29 6.94 -11.55 -6.51
C GLU A 29 7.67 -10.22 -6.39
N GLU A 30 7.13 -9.13 -6.96
CA GLU A 30 7.73 -7.81 -6.86
C GLU A 30 7.78 -7.29 -5.41
N PHE A 31 6.68 -7.41 -4.66
CA PHE A 31 6.69 -6.98 -3.25
C PHE A 31 7.47 -7.97 -2.35
N THR A 32 7.55 -9.25 -2.73
CA THR A 32 8.43 -10.22 -2.07
C THR A 32 9.90 -9.89 -2.32
N ARG A 33 10.26 -9.46 -3.53
CA ARG A 33 11.61 -8.97 -3.88
C ARG A 33 12.01 -7.77 -3.04
N GLN A 34 11.06 -6.89 -2.72
CA GLN A 34 11.24 -5.74 -1.82
C GLN A 34 11.33 -6.14 -0.33
N ARG A 35 11.10 -7.41 0.02
CA ARG A 35 11.06 -7.94 1.39
C ARG A 35 10.05 -7.20 2.28
N VAL A 36 8.86 -6.95 1.72
CA VAL A 36 7.72 -6.42 2.49
C VAL A 36 7.39 -7.40 3.64
N PRO A 37 7.32 -6.94 4.90
CA PRO A 37 6.96 -7.81 6.03
C PRO A 37 5.46 -8.10 6.02
N TRP A 38 5.11 -9.28 5.54
CA TRP A 38 3.73 -9.74 5.37
C TRP A 38 3.12 -10.26 6.67
N SER A 39 1.86 -9.94 6.93
CA SER A 39 1.11 -10.57 8.02
C SER A 39 0.87 -12.07 7.78
N ASP A 40 0.79 -12.87 8.85
CA ASP A 40 0.54 -14.33 8.78
C ASP A 40 -0.80 -14.70 8.14
N SER A 41 -1.73 -13.76 8.00
CA SER A 41 -3.00 -14.00 7.32
C SER A 41 -2.87 -13.94 5.79
N THR A 42 -1.79 -13.35 5.26
CA THR A 42 -1.56 -13.20 3.82
C THR A 42 -1.05 -14.48 3.17
N CYS A 43 -0.33 -15.34 3.91
CA CYS A 43 0.16 -16.63 3.41
C CYS A 43 -0.90 -17.75 3.40
N LEU A 44 -1.97 -17.61 4.19
CA LEU A 44 -3.07 -18.60 4.25
C LEU A 44 -3.98 -18.60 3.02
N GLY A 45 -3.83 -17.64 2.10
CA GLY A 45 -4.48 -17.66 0.79
C GLY A 45 -3.90 -18.67 -0.19
N MET A 46 -2.81 -19.36 0.17
CA MET A 46 -2.17 -20.42 -0.61
C MET A 46 -1.92 -21.66 0.27
N GLY A 47 -2.99 -22.44 0.53
CA GLY A 47 -2.93 -23.88 0.73
C GLY A 47 -1.91 -24.47 1.73
N MET A 48 -1.81 -23.93 2.94
CA MET A 48 -1.13 -24.62 4.04
C MET A 48 -2.02 -24.66 5.29
N ASP A 49 -2.53 -25.86 5.60
CA ASP A 49 -3.36 -26.16 6.78
C ASP A 49 -2.56 -25.95 8.07
N LYS A 50 -3.03 -25.08 8.97
CA LYS A 50 -2.50 -24.98 10.33
C LYS A 50 -3.08 -26.11 11.18
N LYS A 51 -2.21 -26.98 11.71
CA LYS A 51 -2.52 -27.83 12.86
C LYS A 51 -2.69 -26.93 14.09
N GLU A 52 -3.87 -26.99 14.70
CA GLU A 52 -4.13 -26.40 16.01
C GLU A 52 -3.32 -27.16 17.08
N THR A 53 -2.55 -26.42 17.88
CA THR A 53 -2.18 -26.85 19.22
C THR A 53 -2.66 -25.81 20.21
N ASN A 54 -3.67 -26.19 20.99
CA ASN A 54 -4.04 -25.53 22.23
C ASN A 54 -2.91 -25.72 23.24
N ASP A 55 -2.54 -24.66 23.95
CA ASP A 55 -2.37 -24.77 25.40
C ASP A 55 -2.44 -23.42 26.10
N LYS A 56 -3.02 -23.47 27.30
CA LYS A 56 -3.50 -22.36 28.10
C LYS A 56 -2.46 -21.87 29.12
N ASP A 57 -2.64 -20.58 29.43
CA ASP A 57 -2.58 -19.97 30.76
C ASP A 57 -1.22 -19.57 31.40
N LYS A 58 -1.23 -18.28 31.80
CA LYS A 58 -0.70 -17.65 33.03
C LYS A 58 0.74 -17.14 33.05
N ASP A 59 0.85 -15.81 33.10
CA ASP A 59 1.27 -15.02 34.28
C ASP A 59 2.12 -13.77 33.95
N LYS A 60 1.57 -12.63 34.40
CA LYS A 60 2.24 -11.53 35.11
C LYS A 60 3.09 -10.52 34.32
N GLU A 61 2.44 -9.37 34.10
CA GLU A 61 2.94 -8.03 34.44
C GLU A 61 4.45 -7.90 34.70
N LYS A 62 5.24 -7.84 33.63
CA LYS A 62 6.61 -7.27 33.62
C LYS A 62 7.15 -7.12 32.20
N GLU A 63 6.38 -6.53 31.28
CA GLU A 63 6.87 -6.36 29.90
C GLU A 63 6.24 -5.12 29.22
N LYS A 64 6.44 -3.92 29.78
CA LYS A 64 5.96 -2.67 29.13
C LYS A 64 6.98 -1.96 28.22
N ASP A 65 8.23 -2.42 28.19
CA ASP A 65 9.28 -1.78 27.37
C ASP A 65 9.95 -2.68 26.32
N LYS A 66 9.58 -3.98 26.25
CA LYS A 66 10.14 -4.94 25.26
C LYS A 66 9.19 -5.35 24.14
N ASP A 67 7.95 -4.85 24.13
CA ASP A 67 6.92 -5.25 23.17
C ASP A 67 6.84 -4.36 21.91
N LYS A 68 7.64 -3.29 21.82
CA LYS A 68 7.62 -2.42 20.63
C LYS A 68 8.29 -3.02 19.40
N ASP A 69 9.15 -4.03 19.55
CA ASP A 69 9.90 -4.63 18.44
C ASP A 69 9.36 -5.99 17.96
N LYS A 70 8.49 -6.67 18.73
CA LYS A 70 8.00 -8.02 18.39
C LYS A 70 6.91 -8.07 17.31
N ASN A 71 6.47 -6.93 16.77
CA ASN A 71 5.37 -6.89 15.80
C ASN A 71 5.71 -6.16 14.49
N LYS A 72 7.01 -6.07 14.14
CA LYS A 72 7.44 -5.56 12.83
C LYS A 72 7.21 -6.57 11.69
N ASP A 73 7.14 -7.85 12.04
CA ASP A 73 7.09 -8.94 11.07
C ASP A 73 5.75 -9.02 10.32
N GLN A 74 4.72 -8.26 10.74
CA GLN A 74 3.36 -8.36 10.20
C GLN A 74 2.71 -7.01 9.90
N TRP A 75 3.46 -6.11 9.26
CA TRP A 75 3.00 -4.75 9.04
C TRP A 75 2.09 -4.60 7.80
N TRP A 76 2.29 -5.39 6.75
CA TRP A 76 1.59 -5.25 5.47
C TRP A 76 0.76 -6.48 5.09
N ARG A 77 -0.30 -6.25 4.32
CA ARG A 77 -1.14 -7.29 3.71
C ARG A 77 -1.47 -6.93 2.26
N MET A 78 -1.66 -7.95 1.44
CA MET A 78 -2.30 -7.82 0.13
C MET A 78 -3.81 -8.01 0.28
N MET A 79 -4.60 -7.15 -0.36
CA MET A 79 -6.06 -7.15 -0.30
C MET A 79 -6.66 -7.33 -1.69
N ASP A 80 -7.62 -8.26 -1.81
CA ASP A 80 -8.39 -8.54 -3.03
C ASP A 80 -9.56 -7.55 -3.26
N VAL A 81 -9.56 -6.40 -2.59
CA VAL A 81 -10.67 -5.43 -2.61
C VAL A 81 -10.97 -4.87 -4.00
N ASN A 82 -10.00 -4.91 -4.92
CA ASN A 82 -10.13 -4.41 -6.29
C ASN A 82 -9.93 -5.52 -7.34
N LYS A 83 -10.10 -6.79 -6.97
CA LYS A 83 -9.77 -7.95 -7.82
C LYS A 83 -10.52 -7.95 -9.15
N ASP A 84 -11.73 -7.42 -9.15
CA ASP A 84 -12.62 -7.29 -10.30
C ASP A 84 -12.66 -5.85 -10.86
N TRP A 85 -11.77 -4.97 -10.40
CA TRP A 85 -11.69 -3.55 -10.78
C TRP A 85 -12.94 -2.71 -10.45
N SER A 86 -13.91 -3.25 -9.71
CA SER A 86 -15.13 -2.53 -9.31
C SER A 86 -14.88 -1.43 -8.28
N TYR A 87 -13.83 -1.59 -7.47
CA TYR A 87 -13.46 -0.61 -6.46
C TYR A 87 -12.83 0.64 -7.10
N CYS A 88 -11.77 0.47 -7.89
CA CYS A 88 -11.08 1.51 -8.65
C CYS A 88 -10.60 0.93 -9.99
N PRO A 89 -11.28 1.23 -11.11
CA PRO A 89 -10.91 0.69 -12.43
C PRO A 89 -9.53 1.09 -12.94
N THR A 90 -8.94 2.14 -12.36
CA THR A 90 -7.65 2.71 -12.79
C THR A 90 -6.46 2.29 -11.92
N TYR A 91 -6.69 1.38 -10.98
CA TYR A 91 -5.70 0.82 -10.06
C TYR A 91 -5.50 -0.69 -10.32
N PRO A 92 -4.40 -1.28 -9.83
CA PRO A 92 -4.16 -2.72 -9.95
C PRO A 92 -5.23 -3.54 -9.21
N SER A 93 -5.32 -4.83 -9.53
CA SER A 93 -6.33 -5.73 -8.96
C SER A 93 -6.15 -5.99 -7.46
N HIS A 94 -4.93 -5.85 -6.94
CA HIS A 94 -4.60 -6.11 -5.54
C HIS A 94 -3.97 -4.88 -4.90
N PHE A 95 -4.35 -4.57 -3.66
CA PHE A 95 -3.79 -3.44 -2.92
C PHE A 95 -2.90 -3.94 -1.79
N VAL A 96 -1.69 -3.38 -1.69
CA VAL A 96 -0.81 -3.62 -0.55
C VAL A 96 -0.97 -2.45 0.44
N MET A 97 -1.42 -2.79 1.66
CA MET A 97 -1.83 -1.85 2.71
C MET A 97 -1.40 -2.35 4.08
N PRO A 98 -1.41 -1.52 5.14
CA PRO A 98 -1.16 -1.99 6.50
C PRO A 98 -2.12 -3.12 6.92
N ALA A 99 -1.61 -4.14 7.61
CA ALA A 99 -2.35 -5.36 7.93
C ALA A 99 -3.63 -5.11 8.73
N GLN A 100 -3.63 -4.06 9.56
CA GLN A 100 -4.72 -3.66 10.45
C GLN A 100 -5.85 -2.91 9.72
N MET A 101 -5.73 -2.66 8.42
CA MET A 101 -6.79 -2.08 7.60
C MET A 101 -7.87 -3.13 7.29
N THR A 102 -9.14 -2.76 7.46
CA THR A 102 -10.28 -3.62 7.11
C THR A 102 -10.86 -3.25 5.75
N SER A 103 -11.56 -4.18 5.11
CA SER A 103 -12.28 -3.88 3.86
C SER A 103 -13.29 -2.74 4.03
N LYS A 104 -13.91 -2.60 5.22
CA LYS A 104 -14.82 -1.51 5.53
C LYS A 104 -14.10 -0.16 5.50
N ASP A 105 -12.95 -0.06 6.17
CA ASP A 105 -12.15 1.16 6.15
C ASP A 105 -11.79 1.56 4.71
N VAL A 106 -11.35 0.59 3.89
CA VAL A 106 -11.00 0.85 2.49
C VAL A 106 -12.22 1.36 1.70
N GLN A 107 -13.42 0.82 1.92
CA GLN A 107 -14.64 1.35 1.29
C GLN A 107 -14.96 2.78 1.73
N GLU A 108 -14.73 3.14 3.00
CA GLU A 108 -14.93 4.51 3.48
C GLU A 108 -13.95 5.49 2.81
N ILE A 109 -12.71 5.08 2.55
CA ILE A 109 -11.69 5.92 1.89
C ILE A 109 -12.01 6.11 0.39
N LYS A 110 -12.70 5.15 -0.25
CA LYS A 110 -13.02 5.19 -1.70
C LYS A 110 -13.66 6.51 -2.13
N LEU A 111 -14.60 7.01 -1.33
CA LEU A 111 -15.34 8.23 -1.62
C LEU A 111 -14.54 9.50 -1.30
N PHE A 112 -13.55 9.39 -0.41
CA PHE A 112 -12.73 10.51 0.01
C PHE A 112 -11.54 10.76 -0.92
N ARG A 113 -11.05 9.75 -1.63
CA ARG A 113 -9.94 9.89 -2.58
C ARG A 113 -10.49 9.95 -4.00
N ALA A 114 -10.09 10.95 -4.78
CA ALA A 114 -10.58 11.14 -6.14
C ALA A 114 -10.45 9.84 -6.99
N ASN A 115 -11.55 9.43 -7.64
CA ASN A 115 -11.65 8.18 -8.41
C ASN A 115 -11.37 6.90 -7.61
N GLY A 116 -11.47 6.92 -6.27
CA GLY A 116 -11.18 5.76 -5.42
C GLY A 116 -9.71 5.36 -5.39
N ARG A 117 -8.79 6.25 -5.80
CA ARG A 117 -7.34 5.97 -5.85
C ARG A 117 -6.72 6.17 -4.46
N VAL A 118 -7.02 5.23 -3.57
CA VAL A 118 -6.58 5.24 -2.18
C VAL A 118 -5.06 5.10 -2.03
N PRO A 119 -4.48 5.50 -0.89
CA PRO A 119 -3.06 5.26 -0.64
C PRO A 119 -2.75 3.76 -0.61
N ILE A 120 -1.90 3.32 -1.52
CA ILE A 120 -1.39 1.94 -1.59
C ILE A 120 0.14 1.95 -1.64
N LEU A 121 0.78 0.91 -1.12
CA LEU A 121 2.23 0.74 -1.18
C LEU A 121 2.69 0.65 -2.63
N ALA A 122 3.68 1.46 -2.99
CA ALA A 122 4.36 1.40 -4.27
C ALA A 122 5.79 0.87 -4.12
N TYR A 123 6.46 1.20 -3.02
CA TYR A 123 7.82 0.74 -2.74
C TYR A 123 8.07 0.61 -1.23
N TYR A 124 8.84 -0.42 -0.86
CA TYR A 124 9.31 -0.66 0.50
C TYR A 124 10.82 -0.84 0.53
N HIS A 125 11.49 -0.14 1.45
CA HIS A 125 12.92 -0.25 1.67
C HIS A 125 13.22 -1.07 2.92
N PHE A 126 13.59 -2.34 2.72
CA PHE A 126 13.73 -3.33 3.80
C PHE A 126 14.79 -3.03 4.87
N GLN A 127 15.76 -2.15 4.61
CA GLN A 127 16.81 -1.85 5.60
C GLN A 127 16.39 -0.75 6.58
N THR A 128 15.49 0.14 6.16
CA THR A 128 15.09 1.31 6.96
C THR A 128 13.60 1.34 7.24
N ASP A 129 12.86 0.34 6.78
CA ASP A 129 11.40 0.24 6.82
C ASP A 129 10.67 1.44 6.18
N ALA A 130 11.36 2.16 5.30
CA ALA A 130 10.76 3.32 4.63
C ALA A 130 9.81 2.84 3.53
N SER A 131 8.63 3.45 3.47
CA SER A 131 7.62 3.13 2.47
C SER A 131 7.27 4.36 1.63
N ILE A 132 7.01 4.12 0.35
CA ILE A 132 6.41 5.08 -0.56
C ILE A 132 5.03 4.58 -0.90
N LEU A 133 4.02 5.38 -0.56
CA LEU A 133 2.65 5.16 -0.96
C LEU A 133 2.28 6.12 -2.07
N ARG A 134 1.31 5.72 -2.91
CA ARG A 134 0.73 6.59 -3.94
C ARG A 134 -0.79 6.62 -3.82
N SER A 135 -1.37 7.79 -4.05
CA SER A 135 -2.81 8.06 -3.99
C SER A 135 -3.19 9.15 -4.99
N SER A 136 -4.49 9.43 -5.11
CA SER A 136 -4.99 10.69 -5.64
C SER A 136 -5.13 11.75 -4.54
N GLN A 137 -5.39 13.00 -4.97
CA GLN A 137 -5.83 14.06 -4.06
C GLN A 137 -7.04 13.62 -3.21
N PRO A 138 -7.13 14.10 -1.96
CA PRO A 138 -8.32 13.94 -1.16
C PRO A 138 -9.41 14.93 -1.61
N MET A 139 -10.66 14.57 -1.36
CA MET A 139 -11.85 15.38 -1.62
C MET A 139 -12.18 16.23 -0.39
N THR A 140 -11.20 17.03 0.07
CA THR A 140 -11.30 17.91 1.26
C THR A 140 -12.10 19.18 1.00
N GLY A 141 -12.22 19.55 -0.27
CA GLY A 141 -12.88 20.75 -0.73
C GLY A 141 -14.37 20.71 -0.48
N VAL A 142 -14.92 21.88 -0.16
CA VAL A 142 -16.35 22.10 -0.09
C VAL A 142 -16.89 22.05 -1.51
N GLY A 143 -17.32 20.87 -1.97
CA GLY A 143 -17.96 20.76 -3.27
C GLY A 143 -19.19 21.66 -3.33
N LEU A 144 -19.37 22.37 -4.46
CA LEU A 144 -20.61 23.10 -4.78
C LEU A 144 -21.88 22.20 -4.71
N SER A 145 -21.70 20.88 -4.62
CA SER A 145 -22.75 19.86 -4.55
C SER A 145 -23.31 19.60 -3.14
N MET A 146 -22.66 20.05 -2.06
CA MET A 146 -23.27 20.03 -0.72
C MET A 146 -23.69 21.44 -0.36
N GLY A 147 -24.97 21.74 -0.59
CA GLY A 147 -25.53 23.09 -0.54
C GLY A 147 -25.04 23.94 0.63
N LEU A 148 -24.60 25.17 0.30
CA LEU A 148 -24.45 26.42 1.06
C LEU A 148 -24.10 26.43 2.58
N PHE A 149 -23.83 25.31 3.24
CA PHE A 149 -23.75 25.24 4.70
C PHE A 149 -22.57 24.43 5.26
N SER A 150 -21.81 23.69 4.44
CA SER A 150 -20.60 23.04 4.91
C SER A 150 -19.38 23.94 4.72
N THR A 151 -19.16 24.90 5.62
CA THR A 151 -17.91 25.69 5.67
C THR A 151 -16.73 24.91 6.25
N LEU A 152 -16.98 23.71 6.77
CA LEU A 152 -15.94 22.83 7.33
C LEU A 152 -15.28 21.99 6.23
N GLU A 153 -13.95 21.93 6.28
CA GLU A 153 -13.14 21.01 5.51
C GLU A 153 -13.53 19.56 5.85
N THR A 154 -13.79 18.75 4.82
CA THR A 154 -14.17 17.36 5.02
C THR A 154 -12.94 16.54 5.44
N ARG A 155 -13.16 15.57 6.32
CA ARG A 155 -12.12 14.67 6.83
C ARG A 155 -12.60 13.23 6.80
N ASN A 156 -11.66 12.29 6.77
CA ASN A 156 -11.97 10.86 6.74
C ASN A 156 -11.07 10.10 7.72
N LYS A 157 -11.66 9.58 8.80
CA LYS A 157 -10.91 8.88 9.86
C LYS A 157 -10.25 7.59 9.38
N ALA A 158 -10.81 6.92 8.37
CA ALA A 158 -10.21 5.72 7.81
C ALA A 158 -8.95 6.06 7.00
N ASP A 159 -8.95 7.17 6.25
CA ASP A 159 -7.77 7.66 5.50
C ASP A 159 -6.67 8.12 6.47
N GLU A 160 -7.04 8.90 7.50
CA GLU A 160 -6.14 9.31 8.59
C GLU A 160 -5.50 8.08 9.28
N ARG A 161 -6.33 7.09 9.62
CA ARG A 161 -5.87 5.82 10.22
C ARG A 161 -4.94 5.06 9.29
N LEU A 162 -5.24 5.00 7.98
CA LEU A 162 -4.39 4.32 7.01
C LEU A 162 -3.00 4.97 6.96
N LEU A 163 -2.92 6.30 6.82
CA LEU A 163 -1.64 7.00 6.76
C LEU A 163 -0.86 6.89 8.08
N GLN A 164 -1.55 6.89 9.22
CA GLN A 164 -0.94 6.65 10.53
C GLN A 164 -0.38 5.23 10.64
N LEU A 165 -1.15 4.22 10.26
CA LEU A 165 -0.72 2.82 10.25
C LEU A 165 0.36 2.55 9.21
N ALA A 166 0.44 3.32 8.12
CA ALA A 166 1.55 3.26 7.17
C ALA A 166 2.79 4.06 7.64
N ASN A 167 2.71 4.69 8.82
CA ASN A 167 3.76 5.55 9.38
C ASN A 167 4.23 6.65 8.41
N VAL A 168 3.29 7.24 7.66
CA VAL A 168 3.59 8.31 6.70
C VAL A 168 4.08 9.55 7.45
N LYS A 169 5.23 10.09 7.03
CA LYS A 169 5.82 11.32 7.58
C LYS A 169 5.76 12.50 6.64
N TYR A 170 5.70 12.23 5.35
CA TYR A 170 5.75 13.22 4.28
C TYR A 170 4.63 12.94 3.30
N ILE A 171 3.82 13.96 3.02
CA ILE A 171 2.88 13.98 1.91
C ILE A 171 3.42 15.02 0.93
N VAL A 172 3.71 14.58 -0.28
CA VAL A 172 4.30 15.42 -1.32
C VAL A 172 3.27 15.58 -2.43
N ASP A 173 2.65 16.75 -2.51
CA ASP A 173 1.78 17.08 -3.62
C ASP A 173 2.64 17.50 -4.82
N ALA A 174 2.51 16.77 -5.92
CA ALA A 174 3.28 17.06 -7.13
C ALA A 174 2.84 18.36 -7.83
N ARG A 175 1.73 18.98 -7.41
CA ARG A 175 1.21 20.22 -7.99
C ARG A 175 1.89 21.45 -7.39
N SER A 176 1.82 22.57 -8.11
CA SER A 176 2.08 23.86 -7.47
C SER A 176 0.98 24.17 -6.43
N LYS A 177 1.33 24.91 -5.38
CA LYS A 177 0.38 25.38 -4.36
C LYS A 177 -0.84 26.08 -4.97
N TYR A 178 -0.63 26.84 -6.04
CA TYR A 178 -1.69 27.48 -6.80
C TYR A 178 -2.68 26.45 -7.36
N TYR A 179 -2.21 25.45 -8.12
CA TYR A 179 -3.10 24.42 -8.67
C TYR A 179 -3.74 23.55 -7.59
N ALA A 180 -3.07 23.27 -6.48
CA ALA A 180 -3.65 22.55 -5.34
C ALA A 180 -4.84 23.34 -4.74
N PHE A 181 -4.69 24.66 -4.55
CA PHE A 181 -5.76 25.54 -4.10
C PHE A 181 -6.96 25.56 -5.07
N PHE A 182 -6.71 25.69 -6.38
CA PHE A 182 -7.80 25.66 -7.38
C PHE A 182 -8.56 24.33 -7.39
N ASN A 183 -7.87 23.22 -7.17
CA ASN A 183 -8.54 21.92 -7.05
C ASN A 183 -9.35 21.81 -5.75
N LYS A 184 -8.88 22.40 -4.64
CA LYS A 184 -9.66 22.50 -3.40
C LYS A 184 -10.97 23.25 -3.61
N ALA A 185 -10.94 24.37 -4.33
CA ALA A 185 -12.15 25.13 -4.70
C ALA A 185 -13.13 24.35 -5.60
N LYS A 186 -12.65 23.34 -6.33
CA LYS A 186 -13.48 22.45 -7.17
C LYS A 186 -13.97 21.18 -6.45
N GLY A 187 -13.74 21.07 -5.14
CA GLY A 187 -14.15 19.93 -4.31
C GLY A 187 -13.07 18.86 -4.10
N GLY A 188 -11.92 18.95 -4.79
CA GLY A 188 -10.73 18.16 -4.48
C GLY A 188 -9.95 18.79 -3.32
N GLY A 189 -8.62 18.77 -3.36
CA GLY A 189 -7.82 19.50 -2.38
C GLY A 189 -6.52 18.79 -2.03
N TYR A 190 -6.05 19.03 -0.81
CA TYR A 190 -4.84 18.46 -0.23
C TYR A 190 -5.06 18.30 1.28
N GLU A 191 -4.19 17.53 1.93
CA GLU A 191 -4.31 17.16 3.33
C GLU A 191 -4.13 18.35 4.28
N ASN A 192 -5.03 18.46 5.26
CA ASN A 192 -4.91 19.41 6.37
C ASN A 192 -4.09 18.78 7.50
N VAL A 193 -2.94 19.38 7.83
CA VAL A 193 -1.97 18.88 8.82
C VAL A 193 -2.61 18.62 10.20
N ASP A 194 -3.66 19.36 10.57
CA ASP A 194 -4.36 19.18 11.84
C ASP A 194 -5.03 17.80 11.97
N PHE A 195 -5.37 17.17 10.84
CA PHE A 195 -5.98 15.84 10.79
C PHE A 195 -4.97 14.71 10.63
N TYR A 196 -3.73 15.02 10.23
CA TYR A 196 -2.65 14.05 9.99
C TYR A 196 -1.45 14.35 10.92
N PRO A 197 -1.59 14.08 12.24
CA PRO A 197 -0.57 14.44 13.22
C PRO A 197 0.78 13.78 12.91
N GLY A 198 1.86 14.56 13.02
CA GLY A 198 3.22 14.08 12.74
C GLY A 198 3.55 13.89 11.26
N THR A 199 2.71 14.45 10.36
CA THR A 199 2.93 14.45 8.91
C THR A 199 3.26 15.87 8.43
N HIS A 200 4.21 15.98 7.50
CA HIS A 200 4.54 17.23 6.82
C HIS A 200 4.00 17.20 5.39
N VAL A 201 3.25 18.24 5.00
CA VAL A 201 2.64 18.36 3.67
C VAL A 201 3.41 19.40 2.86
N PHE A 202 3.84 19.03 1.66
CA PHE A 202 4.63 19.84 0.72
C PHE A 202 3.86 20.14 -0.56
#